data_AF-A0A1I5MV85-F1
#
_entry.id   AF-A0A1I5MV85-F1
#
_cell.length_a   1.000
_cell.length_b   1.000
_cell.length_c   1.000
_cell.angle_alpha   90.00
_cell.angle_beta   90.00
_cell.angle_gamma   90.00
#
_symmetry.space_group_name_H-M   'P 1'
#
loop_
_entity.id
_entity.type
_entity.pdbx_description
1 polymer ?
#
loop_
_entity_poly.entity_id
_entity_poly.type
_entity_poly.pdbx_seq_one_letter_code
_entity_poly.pdbx_strand_id
1 'polypeptide(L)'
;MAFSVRRVTWREWLGLAAGLLAVGSTALPWTVLSADTATSDVRDAFGTLPHSDVVRTAWHSDLFSWGPPLLLAVVGLAVVVFGQVTKARVSGLPQLWLVGGLATILLMVIGWTTLGWVFDSDQRAFLDAAGVSISGGVGRYLGMAFAVGSVVVAIADIRAAREESRASRRRR
;
A
#
# COMPACT_ATOMS: atom_id res chain seq x y z
N MET A 1 -29.87 -10.99 5.62
CA MET A 1 -29.97 -9.58 5.17
C MET A 1 -29.48 -9.54 3.73
N ALA A 2 -30.24 -8.98 2.79
CA ALA A 2 -29.77 -8.81 1.42
C ALA A 2 -28.81 -7.62 1.34
N PHE A 3 -27.67 -7.78 0.66
CA PHE A 3 -26.69 -6.72 0.44
C PHE A 3 -27.32 -5.58 -0.37
N SER A 4 -27.12 -4.33 0.06
CA SER A 4 -27.65 -3.16 -0.63
C SER A 4 -26.55 -2.12 -0.87
N VAL A 5 -26.14 -1.99 -2.13
CA VAL A 5 -25.09 -1.05 -2.59
C VAL A 5 -25.41 0.41 -2.21
N ARG A 6 -26.69 0.79 -2.17
CA ARG A 6 -27.14 2.15 -1.83
C ARG A 6 -26.88 2.57 -0.38
N ARG A 7 -26.56 1.62 0.52
CA ARG A 7 -26.29 1.91 1.93
C ARG A 7 -24.82 2.20 2.23
N VAL A 8 -23.94 1.94 1.25
CA VAL A 8 -22.50 2.17 1.34
C VAL A 8 -22.21 3.58 0.82
N THR A 9 -21.42 4.36 1.53
CA THR A 9 -21.06 5.72 1.09
C THR A 9 -20.04 5.64 -0.04
N TRP A 10 -20.07 6.61 -0.95
CA TRP A 10 -19.07 6.71 -2.02
C TRP A 10 -17.62 6.75 -1.48
N ARG A 11 -17.44 7.24 -0.24
CA ARG A 11 -16.15 7.28 0.47
C ARG A 11 -15.64 5.89 0.82
N GLU A 12 -16.51 5.00 1.30
CA GLU A 12 -16.15 3.61 1.58
C GLU A 12 -15.76 2.89 0.28
N TRP A 13 -16.46 3.17 -0.83
CA TRP A 13 -16.09 2.67 -2.15
C TRP A 13 -14.71 3.16 -2.61
N LEU A 14 -14.38 4.42 -2.36
CA LEU A 14 -13.04 4.94 -2.64
C LEU A 14 -11.96 4.28 -1.78
N GLY A 15 -12.26 3.96 -0.53
CA GLY A 15 -11.35 3.19 0.33
C GLY A 15 -11.05 1.81 -0.23
N LEU A 16 -12.09 1.09 -0.65
CA LEU A 16 -11.92 -0.20 -1.31
C LEU A 16 -11.16 -0.05 -2.64
N ALA A 17 -11.52 0.93 -3.47
CA ALA A 17 -10.83 1.18 -4.74
C ALA A 17 -9.34 1.48 -4.51
N ALA A 18 -8.99 2.29 -3.51
CA ALA A 18 -7.60 2.55 -3.14
C ALA A 18 -6.86 1.28 -2.71
N GLY A 19 -7.50 0.42 -1.91
CA GLY A 19 -6.95 -0.89 -1.55
C GLY A 19 -6.71 -1.78 -2.77
N LEU A 20 -7.68 -1.88 -3.68
CA LEU A 20 -7.57 -2.68 -4.91
C LEU A 20 -6.49 -2.12 -5.85
N LEU A 21 -6.38 -0.80 -5.97
CA LEU A 21 -5.34 -0.15 -6.77
C LEU A 21 -3.94 -0.33 -6.16
N ALA A 22 -3.83 -0.30 -4.84
CA ALA A 22 -2.58 -0.65 -4.14
C ALA A 22 -2.19 -2.11 -4.40
N VAL A 23 -3.16 -3.04 -4.40
CA VAL A 23 -2.90 -4.43 -4.79
C VAL A 23 -2.51 -4.51 -6.27
N GLY A 24 -3.19 -3.78 -7.17
CA GLY A 24 -2.84 -3.74 -8.59
C GLY A 24 -1.40 -3.25 -8.83
N SER A 25 -0.93 -2.29 -8.03
CA SER A 25 0.45 -1.76 -8.17
C SER A 25 1.52 -2.78 -7.76
N THR A 26 1.18 -3.87 -7.06
CA THR A 26 2.12 -4.95 -6.74
C THR A 26 2.61 -5.73 -7.96
N ALA A 27 1.85 -5.68 -9.06
CA ALA A 27 2.22 -6.29 -10.34
C ALA A 27 3.20 -5.43 -11.15
N LEU A 28 3.39 -4.17 -10.78
CA LEU A 28 4.35 -3.26 -11.41
C LEU A 28 5.76 -3.44 -10.82
N PRO A 29 6.80 -2.89 -11.48
CA PRO A 29 8.15 -2.83 -10.91
C PRO A 29 8.13 -2.29 -9.48
N TRP A 30 8.55 -3.13 -8.53
CA TRP A 30 8.50 -2.82 -7.10
C TRP A 30 9.90 -2.56 -6.53
N THR A 31 10.87 -3.33 -7.00
CA THR A 31 12.30 -3.17 -6.68
C THR A 31 13.09 -3.18 -7.99
N VAL A 32 14.03 -2.23 -8.13
CA VAL A 32 14.84 -2.05 -9.34
C VAL A 32 16.31 -1.95 -8.94
N LEU A 33 17.15 -2.76 -9.56
CA LEU A 33 18.60 -2.66 -9.46
C LEU A 33 19.11 -1.77 -10.61
N SER A 34 20.04 -0.85 -10.30
CA SER A 34 20.62 0.06 -11.30
C SER A 34 22.14 0.12 -11.17
N ALA A 35 22.83 -0.02 -12.30
CA ALA A 35 24.30 0.03 -12.42
C ALA A 35 24.80 1.39 -12.95
N ASP A 36 24.09 2.48 -12.64
CA ASP A 36 24.37 3.82 -13.19
C ASP A 36 25.77 4.33 -12.78
N THR A 37 26.21 3.98 -11.58
CA THR A 37 27.51 4.35 -11.01
C THR A 37 28.61 3.30 -11.21
N ALA A 38 28.29 2.16 -11.83
CA ALA A 38 29.24 1.06 -12.03
C ALA A 38 30.26 1.37 -13.14
N THR A 39 31.38 0.62 -13.14
CA THR A 39 32.38 0.62 -14.22
C THR A 39 31.77 0.11 -15.53
N SER A 40 32.40 0.41 -16.68
CA SER A 40 31.92 0.00 -18.01
C SER A 40 31.64 -1.50 -18.07
N ASP A 41 32.58 -2.31 -17.59
CA ASP A 41 32.51 -3.76 -17.70
C ASP A 41 31.36 -4.34 -16.86
N VAL A 42 31.11 -3.77 -15.67
CA VAL A 42 29.98 -4.16 -14.82
C VAL A 42 28.66 -3.72 -15.45
N ARG A 43 28.60 -2.52 -16.03
CA ARG A 43 27.39 -2.02 -16.69
C ARG A 43 27.04 -2.86 -17.92
N ASP A 44 28.03 -3.24 -18.71
CA ASP A 44 27.86 -4.10 -19.88
C ASP A 44 27.39 -5.49 -19.47
N ALA A 45 28.03 -6.09 -18.46
CA ALA A 45 27.58 -7.36 -17.88
C ALA A 45 26.15 -7.26 -17.33
N PHE A 46 25.83 -6.19 -16.60
CA PHE A 46 24.51 -5.92 -16.05
C PHE A 46 23.44 -5.79 -17.14
N GLY A 47 23.79 -5.19 -18.28
CA GLY A 47 22.92 -5.09 -19.47
C GLY A 47 22.59 -6.42 -20.13
N THR A 48 23.40 -7.46 -19.89
CA THR A 48 23.13 -8.83 -20.38
C THR A 48 22.23 -9.64 -19.45
N LEU A 49 21.96 -9.17 -18.24
CA LEU A 49 21.13 -9.88 -17.28
C LEU A 49 19.65 -9.91 -17.74
N PRO A 50 18.93 -11.01 -17.48
CA PRO A 50 17.49 -11.07 -17.68
C PRO A 50 16.77 -9.94 -16.93
N HIS A 51 15.76 -9.35 -17.56
CA HIS A 51 15.01 -8.24 -16.95
C HIS A 51 14.37 -8.61 -15.60
N SER A 52 14.00 -9.88 -15.41
CA SER A 52 13.46 -10.40 -14.15
C SER A 52 14.44 -10.34 -12.97
N ASP A 53 15.75 -10.31 -13.25
CA ASP A 53 16.78 -10.32 -12.22
C ASP A 53 17.07 -8.90 -11.74
N VAL A 54 16.85 -7.92 -12.62
CA VAL A 54 17.07 -6.49 -12.42
C VAL A 54 15.81 -5.79 -11.89
N VAL A 55 14.63 -6.22 -12.35
CA VAL A 55 13.34 -5.63 -12.00
C VAL A 55 12.44 -6.70 -11.41
N ARG A 56 12.05 -6.50 -10.15
CA ARG A 56 11.22 -7.45 -9.40
C ARG A 56 9.88 -6.85 -9.05
N THR A 57 8.83 -7.65 -9.17
CA THR A 57 7.50 -7.31 -8.66
C THR A 57 7.44 -7.53 -7.15
N ALA A 58 6.38 -7.05 -6.50
CA ALA A 58 6.24 -7.18 -5.05
C ALA A 58 6.14 -8.65 -4.62
N TRP A 59 5.55 -9.50 -5.47
CA TRP A 59 5.34 -10.93 -5.24
C TRP A 59 6.63 -11.75 -5.20
N HIS A 60 7.69 -11.26 -5.84
CA HIS A 60 9.02 -11.88 -5.86
C HIS A 60 10.00 -11.18 -4.90
N SER A 61 9.45 -10.41 -3.95
CA SER A 61 10.19 -9.68 -2.91
C SER A 61 9.81 -10.23 -1.52
N ASP A 62 9.80 -9.39 -0.49
CA ASP A 62 9.51 -9.74 0.90
C ASP A 62 8.03 -9.57 1.27
N LEU A 63 7.65 -10.05 2.47
CA LEU A 63 6.30 -9.91 3.03
C LEU A 63 5.84 -8.44 3.09
N PHE A 64 6.74 -7.50 3.37
CA PHE A 64 6.42 -6.08 3.44
C PHE A 64 6.19 -5.43 2.07
N SER A 65 6.47 -6.14 0.97
CA SER A 65 6.20 -5.66 -0.38
C SER A 65 4.76 -5.94 -0.81
N TRP A 66 4.23 -7.14 -0.59
CA TRP A 66 2.88 -7.52 -1.03
C TRP A 66 1.85 -7.55 0.11
N GLY A 67 2.26 -7.79 1.35
CA GLY A 67 1.39 -7.91 2.52
C GLY A 67 0.61 -6.64 2.85
N PRO A 68 1.25 -5.45 2.92
CA PRO A 68 0.55 -4.21 3.27
C PRO A 68 -0.54 -3.81 2.25
N PRO A 69 -0.30 -3.83 0.92
CA PRO A 69 -1.38 -3.64 -0.06
C PRO A 69 -2.57 -4.57 0.13
N LEU A 70 -2.33 -5.87 0.41
CA LEU A 70 -3.41 -6.83 0.67
C LEU A 70 -4.16 -6.49 1.96
N LEU A 71 -3.45 -6.13 3.04
CA LEU A 71 -4.07 -5.68 4.28
C LEU A 71 -5.01 -4.50 4.04
N LEU A 72 -4.58 -3.51 3.23
CA LEU A 72 -5.40 -2.36 2.89
C LEU A 72 -6.68 -2.77 2.14
N ALA A 73 -6.56 -3.68 1.17
CA ALA A 73 -7.70 -4.21 0.43
C ALA A 73 -8.69 -4.96 1.35
N VAL A 74 -8.18 -5.78 2.28
CA VAL A 74 -9.00 -6.49 3.28
C VAL A 74 -9.71 -5.51 4.21
N VAL A 75 -9.01 -4.48 4.69
CA VAL A 75 -9.62 -3.43 5.53
C VAL A 75 -10.68 -2.67 4.75
N GLY A 76 -10.41 -2.26 3.51
CA GLY A 76 -11.39 -1.59 2.64
C GLY A 76 -12.62 -2.47 2.35
N LEU A 77 -12.41 -3.76 2.14
CA LEU A 77 -13.50 -4.72 1.96
C LEU A 77 -14.34 -4.85 3.23
N ALA A 78 -13.70 -4.97 4.40
CA ALA A 78 -14.40 -5.01 5.68
C ALA A 78 -15.24 -3.74 5.88
N VAL A 79 -14.70 -2.57 5.54
CA VAL A 79 -15.43 -1.30 5.62
C VAL A 79 -16.66 -1.28 4.72
N VAL A 80 -16.56 -1.71 3.45
CA VAL A 80 -17.72 -1.77 2.56
C VAL A 80 -18.74 -2.82 3.03
N VAL A 81 -18.29 -3.99 3.46
CA VAL A 81 -19.16 -5.09 3.91
C VAL A 81 -19.85 -4.76 5.22
N PHE A 82 -19.19 -4.14 6.18
CA PHE A 82 -19.81 -3.77 7.46
C PHE A 82 -20.47 -2.39 7.43
N GLY A 83 -20.15 -1.56 6.44
CA GLY A 83 -20.75 -0.22 6.23
C GLY A 83 -22.26 -0.26 6.01
N GLN A 84 -22.80 -1.40 5.54
CA GLN A 84 -24.24 -1.61 5.43
C GLN A 84 -24.97 -1.73 6.79
N VAL A 85 -24.23 -1.98 7.88
CA VAL A 85 -24.77 -2.14 9.23
C VAL A 85 -24.62 -0.82 10.00
N THR A 86 -25.75 -0.14 10.22
CA THR A 86 -25.76 1.17 10.92
C THR A 86 -25.11 1.11 12.30
N LYS A 87 -25.27 0.00 13.04
CA LYS A 87 -24.58 -0.20 14.33
C LYS A 87 -23.06 -0.21 14.18
N ALA A 88 -22.51 -0.87 13.15
CA ALA A 88 -21.07 -0.93 12.92
C ALA A 88 -20.51 0.46 12.55
N ARG A 89 -21.23 1.22 11.71
CA ARG A 89 -20.87 2.59 11.35
C ARG A 89 -20.72 3.51 12.55
N VAL A 90 -21.66 3.44 13.49
CA VAL A 90 -21.65 4.29 14.70
C VAL A 90 -20.67 3.75 15.76
N SER A 91 -20.39 2.45 15.76
CA SER A 91 -19.57 1.77 16.77
C SER A 91 -18.05 1.87 16.55
N GLY A 92 -17.57 2.33 15.39
CA GLY A 92 -16.14 2.50 15.19
C GLY A 92 -15.58 2.06 13.83
N LEU A 93 -16.43 1.72 12.86
CA LEU A 93 -15.97 1.31 11.52
C LEU A 93 -15.01 2.33 10.87
N PRO A 94 -15.26 3.66 10.93
CA PRO A 94 -14.32 4.64 10.37
C PRO A 94 -12.96 4.63 11.08
N GLN A 95 -12.94 4.36 12.39
CA GLN A 95 -11.70 4.25 13.18
C GLN A 95 -10.93 2.97 12.83
N LEU A 96 -11.63 1.85 12.61
CA LEU A 96 -11.01 0.61 12.14
C LEU A 96 -10.34 0.81 10.78
N TRP A 97 -11.02 1.53 9.87
CA TRP A 97 -10.44 1.88 8.58
C TRP A 97 -9.18 2.74 8.74
N LEU A 98 -9.23 3.79 9.55
CA LEU A 98 -8.09 4.66 9.81
C LEU A 98 -6.91 3.89 10.39
N VAL A 99 -7.15 3.07 11.42
CA VAL A 99 -6.10 2.27 12.07
C VAL A 99 -5.50 1.27 11.08
N GLY A 100 -6.32 0.57 10.29
CA GLY A 100 -5.85 -0.36 9.26
C GLY A 100 -5.04 0.32 8.16
N GLY A 101 -5.46 1.52 7.73
CA GLY A 101 -4.71 2.34 6.77
C GLY A 101 -3.38 2.84 7.33
N LEU A 102 -3.34 3.32 8.58
CA LEU A 102 -2.10 3.74 9.24
C LEU A 102 -1.14 2.57 9.47
N ALA A 103 -1.64 1.41 9.89
CA ALA A 103 -0.84 0.20 10.02
C ALA A 103 -0.26 -0.22 8.67
N THR A 104 -1.05 -0.13 7.59
CA THR A 104 -0.56 -0.38 6.22
C THR A 104 0.59 0.55 5.87
N ILE A 105 0.43 1.86 6.06
CA ILE A 105 1.48 2.85 5.76
C ILE A 105 2.74 2.53 6.57
N LEU A 106 2.60 2.23 7.87
CA LEU A 106 3.72 1.87 8.71
C LEU A 106 4.48 0.65 8.17
N LEU A 107 3.76 -0.40 7.78
CA LEU A 107 4.37 -1.60 7.19
C LEU A 107 5.05 -1.32 5.85
N MET A 108 4.47 -0.45 5.00
CA MET A 108 5.09 -0.03 3.74
C MET A 108 6.36 0.79 3.97
N VAL A 109 6.38 1.64 5.01
CA VAL A 109 7.57 2.41 5.43
C VAL A 109 8.65 1.47 5.94
N ILE A 110 8.30 0.48 6.78
CA ILE A 110 9.23 -0.57 7.22
C ILE A 110 9.83 -1.27 6.00
N GLY A 111 8.99 -1.71 5.06
CA GLY A 111 9.45 -2.31 3.81
C GLY A 111 10.41 -1.42 3.01
N TRP A 112 10.34 -0.09 3.18
CA TRP A 112 11.23 0.85 2.48
C TRP A 112 12.62 0.82 3.10
N THR A 113 12.66 0.78 4.43
CA THR A 113 13.92 0.68 5.20
C THR A 113 14.57 -0.69 5.12
N THR A 114 13.79 -1.74 4.87
CA THR A 114 14.28 -3.13 4.76
C THR A 114 14.50 -3.57 3.31
N LEU A 115 14.40 -2.67 2.34
CA LEU A 115 14.48 -3.02 0.91
C LEU A 115 15.81 -3.71 0.54
N GLY A 116 16.93 -3.27 1.14
CA GLY A 116 18.23 -3.93 0.99
C GLY A 116 18.39 -5.22 1.81
N TRP A 117 17.54 -5.46 2.81
CA TRP A 117 17.65 -6.60 3.72
C TRP A 117 17.16 -7.91 3.09
N VAL A 118 16.56 -7.83 1.91
CA VAL A 118 16.26 -9.00 1.07
C VAL A 118 17.55 -9.67 0.58
N PHE A 119 18.66 -8.93 0.55
CA PHE A 119 19.98 -9.41 0.19
C PHE A 119 20.81 -9.66 1.46
N ASP A 120 21.52 -10.78 1.49
CA ASP A 120 22.46 -11.09 2.57
C ASP A 120 23.55 -10.01 2.66
N SER A 121 24.24 -9.94 3.80
CA SER A 121 25.32 -8.97 4.02
C SER A 121 26.38 -9.01 2.92
N ASP A 122 26.73 -10.21 2.49
CA ASP A 122 27.80 -10.44 1.51
C ASP A 122 27.35 -10.05 0.10
N GLN A 123 26.09 -10.33 -0.23
CA GLN A 123 25.47 -9.88 -1.48
C GLN A 123 25.36 -8.36 -1.55
N ARG A 124 24.98 -7.72 -0.44
CA ARG A 124 24.94 -6.25 -0.37
C ARG A 124 26.32 -5.63 -0.54
N ALA A 125 27.32 -6.17 0.15
CA ALA A 125 28.70 -5.70 0.03
C ALA A 125 29.23 -5.87 -1.41
N PHE A 126 28.88 -6.98 -2.07
CA PHE A 126 29.24 -7.21 -3.47
C PHE A 126 28.54 -6.23 -4.42
N LEU A 127 27.23 -6.02 -4.26
CA LEU A 127 26.47 -5.07 -5.08
C LEU A 127 26.99 -3.64 -4.92
N ASP A 128 27.29 -3.23 -3.70
CA ASP A 128 27.86 -1.91 -3.39
C ASP A 128 29.26 -1.75 -4.00
N ALA A 129 30.13 -2.77 -3.86
CA ALA A 129 31.46 -2.78 -4.48
C ALA A 129 31.40 -2.77 -6.02
N ALA A 130 30.37 -3.39 -6.60
CA ALA A 130 30.11 -3.37 -8.04
C ALA A 130 29.46 -2.04 -8.52
N GLY A 131 29.12 -1.12 -7.61
CA GLY A 131 28.45 0.13 -7.95
C GLY A 131 26.99 -0.07 -8.41
N VAL A 132 26.36 -1.16 -7.99
CA VAL A 132 24.96 -1.48 -8.24
C VAL A 132 24.10 -1.00 -7.07
N SER A 133 23.21 -0.06 -7.35
CA SER A 133 22.26 0.48 -6.39
C SER A 133 20.93 -0.27 -6.44
N ILE A 134 20.24 -0.34 -5.29
CA ILE A 134 18.91 -0.94 -5.17
C ILE A 134 17.92 0.19 -4.84
N SER A 135 16.86 0.30 -5.63
CA SER A 135 15.88 1.38 -5.52
C SER A 135 14.43 0.87 -5.58
N GLY A 136 13.49 1.69 -5.12
CA GLY A 136 12.06 1.42 -5.24
C GLY A 136 11.56 1.65 -6.67
N GLY A 137 10.80 0.72 -7.21
CA GLY A 137 10.16 0.85 -8.51
C GLY A 137 8.83 1.63 -8.45
N VAL A 138 8.27 1.95 -9.63
CA VAL A 138 7.02 2.74 -9.76
C VAL A 138 5.83 2.14 -9.00
N GLY A 139 5.73 0.81 -8.94
CA GLY A 139 4.65 0.11 -8.24
C GLY A 139 4.63 0.41 -6.75
N ARG A 140 5.81 0.58 -6.16
CA ARG A 140 6.01 0.88 -4.73
C ARG A 140 5.53 2.29 -4.39
N TYR A 141 5.86 3.27 -5.23
CA TYR A 141 5.37 4.64 -5.09
C TYR A 141 3.86 4.74 -5.27
N LEU A 142 3.31 4.08 -6.28
CA LEU A 142 1.86 4.05 -6.52
C LEU A 142 1.12 3.38 -5.35
N GLY A 143 1.62 2.25 -4.85
CA GLY A 143 1.04 1.56 -3.71
C GLY A 143 0.98 2.44 -2.45
N MET A 144 2.07 3.16 -2.17
CA MET A 144 2.13 4.13 -1.07
C MET A 144 1.15 5.29 -1.29
N ALA A 145 1.07 5.83 -2.51
CA ALA A 145 0.14 6.92 -2.83
C ALA A 145 -1.33 6.50 -2.62
N PHE A 146 -1.70 5.29 -3.03
CA PHE A 146 -3.04 4.74 -2.78
C PHE A 146 -3.31 4.49 -1.29
N ALA A 147 -2.32 4.02 -0.52
CA ALA A 147 -2.45 3.88 0.94
C ALA A 147 -2.67 5.22 1.64
N VAL A 148 -1.89 6.24 1.29
CA VAL A 148 -2.06 7.62 1.79
C VAL A 148 -3.44 8.17 1.40
N GLY A 149 -3.84 7.98 0.13
CA GLY A 149 -5.16 8.35 -0.36
C GLY A 149 -6.28 7.71 0.46
N SER A 150 -6.18 6.41 0.75
CA SER A 150 -7.16 5.70 1.58
C SER A 150 -7.25 6.29 3.00
N VAL A 151 -6.12 6.66 3.61
CA VAL A 151 -6.11 7.29 4.95
C VAL A 151 -6.77 8.66 4.92
N VAL A 152 -6.51 9.47 3.88
CA VAL A 152 -7.15 10.78 3.70
C VAL A 152 -8.68 10.64 3.60
N VAL A 153 -9.16 9.66 2.82
CA VAL A 153 -10.60 9.41 2.71
C VAL A 153 -11.18 8.89 4.03
N ALA A 154 -10.47 8.05 4.78
CA ALA A 154 -10.88 7.60 6.11
C ALA A 154 -11.05 8.78 7.10
N ILE A 155 -10.10 9.73 7.10
CA ILE A 155 -10.19 10.94 7.90
C ILE A 155 -11.41 11.79 7.49
N ALA A 156 -11.63 11.95 6.18
CA ALA A 156 -12.79 12.69 5.69
C ALA A 156 -14.12 12.02 6.12
N ASP A 157 -14.20 10.69 6.07
CA ASP A 157 -15.35 9.91 6.51
C ASP A 157 -15.63 10.10 8.02
N ILE A 158 -14.60 10.01 8.87
CA ILE A 158 -14.71 10.30 10.31
C ILE A 158 -15.27 11.71 10.55
N ARG A 159 -14.79 12.70 9.79
CA ARG A 159 -15.25 14.10 9.94
C ARG A 159 -16.73 14.24 9.58
N ALA A 160 -17.18 13.63 8.48
CA ALA A 160 -18.61 13.66 8.12
C ALA A 160 -19.49 12.93 9.14
N ALA A 161 -19.08 11.76 9.63
CA ALA A 161 -19.84 11.05 10.66
C ALA A 161 -19.98 11.88 11.96
N ARG A 162 -18.95 12.66 12.32
CA ARG A 162 -19.01 13.60 13.46
C ARG A 162 -19.94 14.79 13.20
N GLU A 163 -19.99 15.29 11.98
CA GLU A 163 -20.91 16.38 11.61
C GLU A 163 -22.37 15.94 11.61
N GLU A 164 -22.66 14.76 11.05
CA GLU A 164 -24.01 14.16 11.02
C GLU A 164 -24.55 13.92 12.44
N SER A 165 -23.73 13.38 13.34
CA SER A 165 -24.11 13.15 14.75
C SER A 165 -24.36 14.45 15.52
N ARG A 166 -23.58 15.51 15.26
CA ARG A 166 -23.83 16.84 15.85
C ARG A 166 -25.12 17.47 15.34
N ALA A 167 -25.41 17.35 14.05
CA ALA A 167 -26.63 17.87 13.44
C ALA A 167 -27.89 17.18 14.00
N SER A 168 -27.83 15.86 14.21
CA SER A 168 -28.94 15.10 14.80
C SER A 168 -29.22 15.52 16.25
N ARG A 169 -28.18 15.81 17.04
CA ARG A 169 -28.31 16.24 18.44
C ARG A 169 -28.92 17.64 18.58
N ARG A 170 -28.72 18.53 17.61
CA ARG A 170 -29.33 19.88 17.59
C ARG A 170 -30.81 19.89 17.20
N ARG A 171 -31.30 18.84 16.53
CA ARG A 171 -32.71 18.70 16.12
C ARG A 171 -33.59 18.01 17.16
N ARG A 172 -33.00 17.44 18.20
CA ARG A 172 -33.69 16.89 19.37
C ARG A 172 -33.66 17.91 20.51
#